data_AF-A0A971N2R2-F1
#
_entry.id   AF-A0A971N2R2-F1
#
_cell.length_a   1.000
_cell.length_b   1.000
_cell.length_c   1.000
_cell.angle_alpha   90.00
_cell.angle_beta   90.00
_cell.angle_gamma   90.00
#
_symmetry.space_group_name_H-M   'P 1'
#
loop_
_entity.id
_entity.type
_entity.pdbx_description
1 polymer ?
#
loop_
_entity_poly.entity_id
_entity_poly.type
_entity_poly.pdbx_seq_one_letter_code
_entity_poly.pdbx_strand_id
1 'polypeptide(L)'
;MLEVLSEEHKLTIENTKRAIAETYYALGDKEKCDSLFTGWLDEDPYWGWGYIGWSDCYGFGTNKIKPDQTRAEEIIRIALEKKDVREREDVLMRGAEIYEESGQIEKAKELEREMKRLRKQANTLIKPVKVGRNDLCPCGSRKKYKKCCGQN
;
A
#
# COMPACT_ATOMS: atom_id res chain seq x y z
N MET A 1 -7.35 10.22 25.72
CA MET A 1 -6.07 9.56 26.10
C MET A 1 -5.66 8.61 24.99
N LEU A 2 -5.38 9.12 23.78
CA LEU A 2 -5.00 8.32 22.60
C LEU A 2 -4.12 9.16 21.64
N GLU A 3 -3.31 10.07 22.20
CA GLU A 3 -2.57 11.06 21.39
C GLU A 3 -1.05 10.83 21.31
N VAL A 4 -0.55 9.65 21.70
CA VAL A 4 0.89 9.36 21.53
C VAL A 4 1.11 7.90 21.16
N LEU A 5 0.65 7.50 19.99
CA LEU A 5 1.20 6.34 19.30
C LEU A 5 2.14 6.90 18.23
N SER A 6 3.44 6.63 18.36
CA SER A 6 4.39 6.88 17.29
C SER A 6 3.93 6.14 16.02
N GLU A 7 4.30 6.62 14.83
CA GLU A 7 4.01 5.93 13.56
C GLU A 7 4.45 4.45 13.59
N GLU A 8 5.48 4.13 14.36
CA GLU A 8 5.95 2.76 14.61
C GLU A 8 4.89 1.87 15.28
N HIS A 9 4.12 2.41 16.25
CA HIS A 9 3.02 1.67 16.87
C HIS A 9 1.82 1.50 15.93
N LYS A 10 1.58 2.44 15.02
CA LYS A 10 0.48 2.35 14.05
C LYS A 10 0.64 1.14 13.14
N LEU A 11 1.83 0.95 12.57
CA LEU A 11 2.15 -0.21 11.74
C LEU A 11 2.00 -1.52 12.52
N THR A 12 2.48 -1.59 13.77
CA THR A 12 2.31 -2.78 14.62
C THR A 12 0.84 -3.09 14.89
N ILE A 13 0.02 -2.09 15.15
CA ILE A 13 -1.42 -2.25 15.38
C ILE A 13 -2.12 -2.74 14.12
N GLU A 14 -1.85 -2.12 12.96
CA GLU A 14 -2.45 -2.51 11.69
C GLU A 14 -2.09 -3.94 11.29
N ASN A 15 -0.82 -4.32 11.44
CA ASN A 15 -0.39 -5.71 11.21
C ASN A 15 -1.08 -6.70 12.15
N THR A 16 -1.25 -6.32 13.42
CA THR A 16 -1.94 -7.15 14.42
C THR A 16 -3.43 -7.31 14.08
N LYS A 17 -4.10 -6.21 13.72
CA LYS A 17 -5.51 -6.21 13.26
C LYS A 17 -5.68 -7.22 12.12
N ARG A 18 -4.88 -7.09 11.06
CA ARG A 18 -4.94 -7.98 9.91
C ARG A 18 -4.68 -9.45 10.28
N ALA A 19 -3.64 -9.73 11.05
CA ALA A 19 -3.34 -11.10 11.50
C ALA A 19 -4.50 -11.74 12.30
N ILE A 20 -5.20 -10.96 13.14
CA ILE A 20 -6.38 -11.44 13.88
C ILE A 20 -7.51 -11.83 12.90
N ALA A 21 -7.85 -10.97 11.95
CA ALA A 21 -8.92 -11.24 11.00
C ALA A 21 -8.60 -12.41 10.05
N GLU A 22 -7.38 -12.45 9.50
CA GLU A 22 -6.88 -13.56 8.68
C GLU A 22 -6.94 -14.90 9.44
N THR A 23 -6.67 -14.89 10.75
CA THR A 23 -6.77 -16.09 11.59
C THR A 23 -8.21 -16.58 11.70
N TYR A 24 -9.19 -15.70 11.94
CA TYR A 24 -10.60 -16.08 11.95
C TYR A 24 -11.03 -16.67 10.61
N TYR A 25 -10.63 -16.05 9.50
CA TYR A 25 -10.88 -16.60 8.18
C TYR A 25 -10.29 -18.00 8.03
N ALA A 26 -9.02 -18.21 8.41
CA ALA A 26 -8.36 -19.50 8.31
C ALA A 26 -9.02 -20.60 9.17
N LEU A 27 -9.67 -20.22 10.26
CA LEU A 27 -10.47 -21.12 11.10
C LEU A 27 -11.86 -21.44 10.52
N GLY A 28 -12.25 -20.80 9.40
CA GLY A 28 -13.56 -20.98 8.76
C GLY A 28 -14.61 -19.95 9.18
N ASP A 29 -14.26 -19.03 10.09
CA ASP A 29 -15.17 -17.99 10.58
C ASP A 29 -15.07 -16.74 9.69
N LYS A 30 -15.67 -16.86 8.49
CA LYS A 30 -15.72 -15.79 7.49
C LYS A 30 -16.48 -14.57 7.99
N GLU A 31 -17.55 -14.78 8.75
CA GLU A 31 -18.38 -13.72 9.30
C GLU A 31 -17.58 -12.86 10.28
N LYS A 32 -16.80 -13.49 11.17
CA LYS A 32 -15.95 -12.74 12.08
C LYS A 32 -14.84 -11.99 11.35
N CYS A 33 -14.19 -12.61 10.36
CA CYS A 33 -13.21 -11.93 9.50
C CYS A 33 -13.80 -10.67 8.85
N ASP A 34 -14.93 -10.80 8.17
CA ASP A 34 -15.60 -9.69 7.50
C ASP A 34 -16.01 -8.59 8.48
N SER A 35 -16.55 -8.95 9.65
CA SER A 35 -16.94 -7.96 10.68
C SER A 35 -15.76 -7.15 11.22
N LEU A 36 -14.58 -7.77 11.33
CA LEU A 36 -13.38 -7.10 11.83
C LEU A 36 -12.83 -6.12 10.80
N PHE A 37 -12.68 -6.56 9.55
CA PHE A 37 -12.21 -5.67 8.49
C PHE A 37 -13.18 -4.52 8.23
N THR A 38 -14.48 -4.80 8.10
CA THR A 38 -15.49 -3.74 7.93
C THR A 38 -15.46 -2.74 9.07
N GLY A 39 -15.45 -3.18 10.33
CA GLY A 39 -15.38 -2.28 11.48
C GLY A 39 -14.13 -1.39 11.50
N TRP A 40 -12.96 -1.93 11.15
CA TRP A 40 -11.73 -1.12 11.09
C TRP A 40 -11.67 -0.20 9.87
N LEU A 41 -12.27 -0.59 8.75
CA LEU A 41 -12.35 0.23 7.54
C LEU A 41 -13.43 1.31 7.64
N ASP A 42 -14.43 1.13 8.50
CA ASP A 42 -15.36 2.19 8.90
C ASP A 42 -14.65 3.26 9.75
N GLU A 43 -13.72 2.85 10.62
CA GLU A 43 -12.87 3.76 11.41
C GLU A 43 -11.81 4.47 10.56
N ASP A 44 -11.15 3.73 9.65
CA ASP A 44 -10.13 4.26 8.74
C ASP A 44 -10.36 3.73 7.30
N PRO A 45 -11.16 4.43 6.48
CA PRO A 45 -11.47 4.00 5.13
C PRO A 45 -10.30 4.11 4.16
N TYR A 46 -9.17 4.69 4.58
CA TYR A 46 -7.99 4.90 3.75
C TYR A 46 -6.88 3.88 4.02
N TRP A 47 -7.11 2.88 4.87
CA TRP A 47 -6.13 1.85 5.19
C TRP A 47 -5.97 0.83 4.04
N GLY A 48 -4.99 1.03 3.16
CA GLY A 48 -4.77 0.21 1.96
C GLY A 48 -4.51 -1.26 2.27
N TRP A 49 -3.61 -1.54 3.23
CA TRP A 49 -3.34 -2.90 3.69
C TRP A 49 -4.54 -3.62 4.32
N GLY A 50 -5.52 -2.87 4.84
CA GLY A 50 -6.77 -3.42 5.32
C GLY A 50 -7.57 -4.07 4.19
N TYR A 51 -7.75 -3.36 3.08
CA TYR A 51 -8.44 -3.89 1.90
C TYR A 51 -7.65 -5.02 1.23
N ILE A 52 -6.32 -4.89 1.10
CA ILE A 52 -5.47 -5.92 0.52
C ILE A 52 -5.60 -7.22 1.32
N GLY A 53 -5.36 -7.17 2.64
CA GLY A 53 -5.46 -8.36 3.49
C GLY A 53 -6.86 -8.98 3.51
N TRP A 54 -7.91 -8.15 3.49
CA TRP A 54 -9.28 -8.66 3.41
C TRP A 54 -9.56 -9.34 2.08
N SER A 55 -9.12 -8.75 0.96
CA SER A 55 -9.26 -9.36 -0.37
C SER A 55 -8.45 -10.66 -0.49
N ASP A 56 -7.27 -10.74 0.13
CA ASP A 56 -6.37 -11.90 0.09
C ASP A 56 -6.94 -13.12 0.77
N CYS A 57 -7.69 -12.93 1.86
CA CYS A 57 -8.42 -14.01 2.51
C CYS A 57 -9.25 -14.77 1.47
N TYR A 58 -9.97 -14.05 0.62
CA TYR A 58 -10.82 -14.64 -0.41
C TYR A 58 -10.04 -15.03 -1.68
N GLY A 59 -9.10 -14.20 -2.14
CA GLY A 59 -8.36 -14.44 -3.39
C GLY A 59 -7.47 -15.68 -3.32
N PHE A 60 -6.82 -15.92 -2.18
CA PHE A 60 -5.96 -17.10 -2.01
C PHE A 60 -6.66 -18.26 -1.31
N GLY A 61 -7.66 -17.97 -0.46
CA GLY A 61 -8.27 -18.99 0.38
C GLY A 61 -7.27 -19.63 1.35
N THR A 62 -7.53 -20.87 1.74
CA THR A 62 -6.66 -21.71 2.55
C THR A 62 -6.68 -23.14 2.05
N ASN A 63 -5.97 -24.05 2.72
CA ASN A 63 -6.11 -25.49 2.45
C ASN A 63 -7.53 -26.04 2.74
N LYS A 64 -8.32 -25.34 3.57
CA LYS A 64 -9.70 -25.74 3.92
C LYS A 64 -10.77 -24.94 3.18
N ILE A 65 -10.43 -23.75 2.70
CA ILE A 65 -11.38 -22.80 2.11
C ILE A 65 -10.89 -22.50 0.70
N LYS A 66 -11.68 -22.85 -0.31
CA LYS A 66 -11.32 -22.55 -1.69
C LYS A 66 -11.30 -21.02 -1.93
N PRO A 67 -10.45 -20.54 -2.84
CA PRO A 67 -10.51 -19.17 -3.34
C PRO A 67 -11.91 -18.76 -3.80
N ASP A 68 -12.26 -17.51 -3.53
CA ASP A 68 -13.45 -16.81 -3.99
C ASP A 68 -13.02 -15.49 -4.64
N GLN A 69 -12.76 -15.59 -5.95
CA GLN A 69 -12.25 -14.47 -6.75
C GLN A 69 -13.28 -13.34 -6.87
N THR A 70 -14.58 -13.68 -6.89
CA THR A 70 -15.65 -12.67 -6.94
C THR A 70 -15.63 -11.82 -5.69
N ARG A 71 -15.53 -12.45 -4.51
CA ARG A 71 -15.46 -11.71 -3.25
C ARG A 71 -14.18 -10.88 -3.11
N ALA A 72 -13.03 -11.42 -3.53
CA ALA A 72 -11.78 -10.68 -3.55
C ALA A 72 -11.87 -9.42 -4.43
N GLU A 73 -12.47 -9.55 -5.61
CA GLU A 73 -12.70 -8.42 -6.53
C GLU A 73 -13.64 -7.36 -5.93
N GLU A 74 -14.73 -7.75 -5.30
CA GLU A 74 -15.64 -6.82 -4.62
C GLU A 74 -14.90 -5.95 -3.60
N ILE A 75 -14.05 -6.57 -2.77
CA ILE A 75 -13.31 -5.88 -1.71
C ILE A 75 -12.27 -4.92 -2.30
N ILE A 76 -11.43 -5.38 -3.23
CA ILE A 76 -10.36 -4.54 -3.78
C ILE A 76 -10.91 -3.37 -4.57
N ARG A 77 -12.08 -3.53 -5.21
CA ARG A 77 -12.76 -2.43 -5.91
C ARG A 77 -13.14 -1.28 -4.99
N ILE A 78 -13.54 -1.56 -3.74
CA ILE A 78 -13.84 -0.52 -2.75
C ILE A 78 -12.59 0.35 -2.50
N ALA A 79 -11.41 -0.26 -2.43
CA ALA A 79 -10.14 0.45 -2.27
C ALA A 79 -9.78 1.26 -3.52
N LEU A 80 -9.94 0.67 -4.71
CA LEU A 80 -9.63 1.32 -5.99
C LEU A 80 -10.48 2.56 -6.26
N GLU A 81 -11.71 2.62 -5.76
CA GLU A 81 -12.58 3.80 -5.86
C GLU A 81 -12.05 4.99 -5.03
N LYS A 82 -11.21 4.73 -4.02
CA LYS A 82 -10.63 5.76 -3.14
C LYS A 82 -9.30 6.25 -3.68
N LYS A 83 -9.29 7.46 -4.24
CA LYS A 83 -8.10 8.02 -4.90
C LYS A 83 -6.93 8.25 -3.95
N ASP A 84 -7.23 8.54 -2.70
CA ASP A 84 -6.36 8.90 -1.59
C ASP A 84 -6.15 7.74 -0.59
N VAL A 85 -6.51 6.51 -0.95
CA VAL A 85 -6.15 5.34 -0.13
C VAL A 85 -4.63 5.29 0.08
N ARG A 86 -4.22 5.02 1.33
CA ARG A 86 -2.82 4.78 1.67
C ARG A 86 -2.31 3.56 0.91
N GLU A 87 -1.01 3.50 0.68
CA GLU A 87 -0.39 2.39 -0.08
C GLU A 87 -1.04 2.18 -1.46
N ARG A 88 -1.42 3.28 -2.14
CA ARG A 88 -2.14 3.23 -3.42
C ARG A 88 -1.45 2.36 -4.47
N GLU A 89 -0.12 2.41 -4.54
CA GLU A 89 0.63 1.59 -5.48
C GLU A 89 0.43 0.09 -5.20
N ASP A 90 0.46 -0.33 -3.94
CA ASP A 90 0.22 -1.72 -3.53
C ASP A 90 -1.23 -2.14 -3.79
N VAL A 91 -2.20 -1.25 -3.54
CA VAL A 91 -3.61 -1.48 -3.87
C VAL A 91 -3.81 -1.68 -5.38
N LEU A 92 -3.16 -0.87 -6.20
CA LEU A 92 -3.21 -1.00 -7.66
C LEU A 92 -2.55 -2.29 -8.14
N MET A 93 -1.41 -2.66 -7.55
CA MET A 93 -0.71 -3.90 -7.84
C MET A 93 -1.62 -5.09 -7.54
N ARG A 94 -2.21 -5.12 -6.34
CA ARG A 94 -3.08 -6.24 -5.95
C ARG A 94 -4.35 -6.30 -6.78
N GLY A 95 -4.96 -5.15 -7.08
CA GLY A 95 -6.11 -5.09 -7.97
C GLY A 95 -5.80 -5.58 -9.38
N ALA A 96 -4.58 -5.34 -9.89
CA ALA A 96 -4.17 -5.82 -11.20
C ALA A 96 -4.08 -7.35 -11.22
N GLU A 97 -3.45 -7.96 -10.21
CA GLU A 97 -3.37 -9.42 -10.06
C GLU A 97 -4.75 -10.07 -10.02
N ILE A 98 -5.67 -9.55 -9.20
CA ILE A 98 -7.05 -10.04 -9.11
C ILE A 98 -7.77 -9.92 -10.47
N TYR A 99 -7.60 -8.79 -11.17
CA TYR A 99 -8.19 -8.63 -12.50
C TYR A 99 -7.58 -9.58 -13.54
N GLU A 100 -6.28 -9.88 -13.48
CA GLU A 100 -5.66 -10.88 -14.35
C GLU A 100 -6.20 -12.29 -14.08
N GLU A 101 -6.26 -12.70 -12.81
CA GLU A 101 -6.80 -13.99 -12.39
C GLU A 101 -8.28 -14.17 -12.81
N SER A 102 -9.06 -13.09 -12.78
CA SER A 102 -10.46 -13.08 -13.26
C SER A 102 -10.61 -12.95 -14.78
N GLY A 103 -9.51 -12.84 -15.54
CA GLY A 103 -9.52 -12.69 -17.01
C GLY A 103 -9.84 -11.27 -17.50
N GLN A 104 -9.92 -10.28 -16.61
CA GLN A 104 -10.20 -8.87 -16.91
C GLN A 104 -8.93 -8.10 -17.29
N ILE A 105 -8.24 -8.59 -18.31
CA ILE A 105 -6.89 -8.14 -18.71
C ILE A 105 -6.81 -6.63 -18.99
N GLU A 106 -7.84 -6.02 -19.60
CA GLU A 106 -7.80 -4.59 -19.88
C GLU A 106 -7.91 -3.72 -18.62
N LYS A 107 -8.65 -4.17 -17.59
CA LYS A 107 -8.68 -3.49 -16.29
C LYS A 107 -7.34 -3.60 -15.57
N ALA A 108 -6.70 -4.77 -15.60
CA ALA A 108 -5.37 -4.95 -15.03
C ALA A 108 -4.36 -3.98 -15.66
N LYS A 109 -4.30 -3.90 -16.99
CA LYS A 109 -3.45 -2.95 -17.72
C LYS A 109 -3.74 -1.49 -17.39
N GLU A 110 -4.99 -1.14 -17.07
CA GLU A 110 -5.33 0.22 -16.64
C GLU A 110 -4.65 0.54 -15.30
N LEU A 111 -4.73 -0.36 -14.32
CA LEU A 111 -4.08 -0.22 -13.03
C LEU A 111 -2.55 -0.16 -13.16
N GLU A 112 -1.95 -0.98 -14.03
CA GLU A 112 -0.52 -0.92 -14.34
C GLU A 112 -0.07 0.44 -14.89
N ARG A 113 -0.88 1.02 -15.80
CA ARG A 113 -0.61 2.36 -16.34
C ARG A 113 -0.69 3.41 -15.25
N GLU A 114 -1.63 3.28 -14.31
CA GLU A 114 -1.72 4.17 -13.16
C GLU A 114 -0.49 4.05 -12.25
N MET A 115 -0.07 2.83 -11.88
CA MET A 115 1.16 2.61 -11.12
C MET A 115 2.38 3.24 -11.79
N LYS A 116 2.52 3.07 -13.11
CA LYS A 116 3.61 3.68 -13.88
C LYS A 116 3.58 5.21 -13.82
N ARG A 117 2.39 5.82 -13.81
CA ARG A 117 2.24 7.27 -13.64
C ARG A 117 2.65 7.71 -12.23
N LEU A 118 2.24 6.99 -11.19
CA LEU A 118 2.61 7.27 -9.79
C LEU A 118 4.13 7.19 -9.59
N ARG A 119 4.77 6.10 -10.04
CA ARG A 119 6.24 5.94 -10.00
C ARG A 119 6.96 7.07 -10.73
N LYS A 120 6.46 7.49 -11.90
CA LYS A 120 7.05 8.62 -12.65
C LYS A 120 6.93 9.92 -11.87
N GLN A 121 5.79 10.20 -11.24
CA GLN A 121 5.59 11.39 -10.42
C GLN A 121 6.51 11.40 -9.19
N ALA A 122 6.61 10.27 -8.48
CA ALA A 122 7.54 10.11 -7.35
C ALA A 122 9.00 10.38 -7.77
N ASN A 123 9.43 9.82 -8.90
CA ASN A 123 10.79 10.02 -9.43
C ASN A 123 11.06 11.46 -9.89
N THR A 124 10.04 12.21 -10.33
CA THR A 124 10.22 13.62 -10.73
C THR A 124 10.44 14.58 -9.56
N LEU A 125 10.08 14.18 -8.34
CA LEU A 125 10.24 15.01 -7.12
C LEU A 125 11.69 15.04 -6.63
N ILE A 126 12.49 14.01 -6.91
CA ILE A 126 13.92 13.97 -6.58
C ILE A 126 14.72 14.57 -7.75
N LYS A 127 14.52 15.86 -8.04
CA LYS A 127 15.54 16.58 -8.80
C LYS A 127 16.72 16.80 -7.86
N PRO A 128 17.91 16.22 -8.10
CA PRO A 128 19.07 16.55 -7.29
C PRO A 128 19.26 18.06 -7.35
N VAL A 129 19.34 18.70 -6.18
CA VAL A 129 19.68 20.12 -6.10
C VAL A 129 21.02 20.27 -6.82
N LYS A 130 21.02 21.00 -7.94
CA LYS A 130 22.27 21.34 -8.64
C LYS A 130 23.06 22.27 -7.71
N VAL A 131 23.94 21.69 -6.90
CA VAL A 131 24.89 22.46 -6.10
C VAL A 131 25.91 23.08 -7.03
N GLY A 132 25.98 24.41 -7.05
CA GLY A 132 26.99 25.14 -7.80
C GLY A 132 28.37 24.85 -7.23
N ARG A 133 29.40 24.78 -8.10
CA ARG A 133 30.79 24.50 -7.71
C ARG A 133 31.30 25.45 -6.61
N ASN A 134 30.80 26.68 -6.57
CA ASN A 134 31.18 27.71 -5.61
C ASN A 134 30.23 27.83 -4.41
N ASP A 135 29.10 27.12 -4.39
CA ASP A 135 28.12 27.15 -3.30
C ASP A 135 28.65 26.38 -2.09
N LEU A 136 28.03 26.59 -0.93
CA LEU A 136 28.35 25.84 0.28
C LEU A 136 28.03 24.35 0.09
N CYS A 137 28.94 23.50 0.56
CA CYS A 137 28.83 22.05 0.40
C CYS A 137 27.72 21.48 1.28
N PRO A 138 26.80 20.66 0.74
CA PRO A 138 25.64 20.14 1.48
C PRO A 138 26.00 19.13 2.58
N CYS A 139 27.24 18.64 2.62
CA CYS A 139 27.74 17.76 3.70
C CYS A 139 27.99 18.48 5.05
N GLY A 140 27.70 19.78 5.14
CA GLY A 140 27.85 20.56 6.38
C GLY A 140 29.28 21.03 6.68
N SER A 141 30.25 20.80 5.78
CA SER A 141 31.66 21.17 5.99
C SER A 141 31.95 22.67 6.02
N ARG A 142 30.96 23.52 5.70
CA ARG A 142 31.09 24.98 5.51
C ARG A 142 32.10 25.39 4.43
N LYS A 143 32.63 24.45 3.64
CA LYS A 143 33.51 24.70 2.49
C LYS A 143 32.68 24.88 1.22
N LYS A 144 33.23 25.55 0.21
CA LYS A 144 32.65 25.54 -1.15
C LYS A 144 32.62 24.10 -1.69
N TYR A 145 31.62 23.71 -2.47
CA TYR A 145 31.46 22.36 -3.01
C TYR A 145 32.74 21.85 -3.70
N LYS A 146 33.37 22.69 -4.54
CA LYS A 146 34.66 22.39 -5.21
C LYS A 146 35.86 22.14 -4.28
N LYS A 147 35.76 22.50 -3.00
CA LYS A 147 36.81 22.34 -1.99
C LYS A 147 36.46 21.25 -0.95
N CYS A 148 35.44 20.44 -1.24
CA CYS A 148 34.98 19.36 -0.37
C CYS A 148 34.50 18.17 -1.24
N CYS A 149 33.21 17.82 -1.23
CA CYS A 149 32.67 16.67 -1.96
C CYS A 149 32.82 16.77 -3.49
N GLY A 150 33.06 17.97 -4.04
CA GLY A 150 33.34 18.19 -5.47
C GLY A 150 34.83 18.31 -5.81
N GLN A 151 35.73 17.87 -4.93
CA GLN A 151 37.16 17.70 -5.23
C GLN A 151 37.36 16.37 -5.96
N ASN A 152 37.10 16.38 -7.27
CA ASN A 152 37.90 15.58 -8.21
C ASN A 152 38.92 16.52 -8.84
#